data_AF-E0I4R0-F1
#
_entry.id   AF-E0I4R0-F1
#
_cell.length_a   1.000
_cell.length_b   1.000
_cell.length_c   1.000
_cell.angle_alpha   90.00
_cell.angle_beta   90.00
_cell.angle_gamma   90.00
#
_symmetry.space_group_name_H-M   'P 1'
#
loop_
_entity.id
_entity.type
_entity.pdbx_description
1 polymer ?
#
loop_
_entity_poly.entity_id
_entity_poly.type
_entity_poly.pdbx_seq_one_letter_code
_entity_poly.pdbx_strand_id
1 'polypeptide(L)'
;MHDDGNPKVMKAIVRAAQQALSTAWREVYEEQRAEWEEMFKQWGDRAYGVWIQRFMPPIVEQLALQGWMIKGGFNRRDSIENWGPPEERERCAWYVIASEEGEPLGTLILQIYHSHRSFRLPRAPRFLALDVTEREEIIAALANAATRERWDMPEERLSETELAGQGKDVPRWEYATDVAISDCLQLGDDGQVSSWTLDAALAHWGRYGWELVSVLPSGTRTVAFFKRPAPA
;
A
#
# COMPACT_ATOMS: atom_id res chain seq x y z
N MET A 1 10.21 27.93 -18.61
CA MET A 1 9.39 28.55 -17.56
C MET A 1 8.79 27.39 -16.79
N HIS A 2 9.46 26.97 -15.72
CA HIS A 2 9.00 25.83 -14.92
C HIS A 2 7.83 26.30 -14.08
N ASP A 3 6.73 25.57 -14.17
CA ASP A 3 5.46 25.88 -13.53
C ASP A 3 5.54 25.61 -12.02
N ASP A 4 5.63 26.68 -11.22
CA ASP A 4 5.53 26.66 -9.75
C ASP A 4 4.12 26.28 -9.24
N GLY A 5 3.17 25.98 -10.14
CA GLY A 5 1.78 25.63 -9.83
C GLY A 5 1.54 24.17 -9.46
N ASN A 6 2.27 23.23 -10.06
CA ASN A 6 1.97 21.80 -9.98
C ASN A 6 1.97 21.22 -8.53
N PRO A 7 2.98 21.51 -7.67
CA PRO A 7 3.03 20.95 -6.32
C PRO A 7 1.89 21.41 -5.41
N LYS A 8 1.28 22.58 -5.69
CA LYS A 8 0.14 23.10 -4.91
C LYS A 8 -1.16 22.43 -5.34
N VAL A 9 -1.32 22.17 -6.64
CA VAL A 9 -2.50 21.50 -7.21
C VAL A 9 -2.57 20.05 -6.71
N MET A 10 -1.47 19.29 -6.80
CA MET A 10 -1.44 17.91 -6.32
C MET A 10 -1.70 17.77 -4.81
N LYS A 11 -1.22 18.72 -4.00
CA LYS A 11 -1.55 18.78 -2.56
C LYS A 11 -3.04 19.01 -2.31
N ALA A 12 -3.69 19.87 -3.10
CA ALA A 12 -5.12 20.11 -2.99
C ALA A 12 -5.93 18.86 -3.39
N ILE A 13 -5.53 18.19 -4.48
CA ILE A 13 -6.15 16.95 -4.95
C ILE A 13 -6.07 15.85 -3.88
N VAL A 14 -4.87 15.60 -3.32
CA VAL A 14 -4.69 14.60 -2.26
C VAL A 14 -5.56 14.92 -1.05
N ARG A 15 -5.63 16.19 -0.64
CA ARG A 15 -6.45 16.61 0.49
C ARG A 15 -7.94 16.31 0.25
N ALA A 16 -8.45 16.65 -0.94
CA ALA A 16 -9.84 16.38 -1.32
C ALA A 16 -10.13 14.88 -1.35
N ALA A 17 -9.24 14.10 -1.98
CA ALA A 17 -9.38 12.65 -2.06
C ALA A 17 -9.31 11.98 -0.68
N GLN A 18 -8.38 12.41 0.18
CA GLN A 18 -8.23 11.87 1.54
C GLN A 18 -9.43 12.21 2.42
N GLN A 19 -10.06 13.38 2.24
CA GLN A 19 -11.28 13.75 2.93
C GLN A 19 -12.42 12.79 2.59
N ALA A 20 -12.67 12.53 1.30
CA ALA A 20 -13.67 11.56 0.86
C ALA A 20 -13.33 10.13 1.32
N LEU A 21 -12.04 9.75 1.23
CA LEU A 21 -11.56 8.44 1.63
C LEU A 21 -11.83 8.18 3.12
N SER A 22 -11.58 9.15 4.00
CA SER A 22 -11.59 8.99 5.47
C SER A 22 -12.84 8.31 6.04
N THR A 23 -13.98 8.46 5.35
CA THR A 23 -15.24 7.82 5.71
C THR A 23 -15.58 6.66 4.77
N ALA A 24 -15.44 6.85 3.46
CA ALA A 24 -15.96 5.92 2.45
C ALA A 24 -15.41 4.50 2.57
N TRP A 25 -14.10 4.33 2.83
CA TRP A 25 -13.53 2.99 2.93
C TRP A 25 -14.06 2.23 4.15
N ARG A 26 -14.31 2.94 5.25
CA ARG A 26 -14.69 2.37 6.54
C ARG A 26 -16.14 1.92 6.52
N GLU A 27 -17.03 2.75 5.98
CA GLU A 27 -18.45 2.39 5.79
C GLU A 27 -18.56 1.09 4.99
N VAL A 28 -17.90 1.03 3.82
CA VAL A 28 -17.89 -0.16 2.97
C VAL A 28 -17.24 -1.37 3.67
N TYR A 29 -16.18 -1.16 4.44
CA TYR A 29 -15.47 -2.23 5.16
C TYR A 29 -16.32 -2.83 6.29
N GLU A 30 -16.98 -1.98 7.09
CA GLU A 30 -17.71 -2.38 8.29
C GLU A 30 -19.11 -2.91 7.98
N GLU A 31 -19.85 -2.29 7.06
CA GLU A 31 -21.23 -2.68 6.73
C GLU A 31 -21.34 -4.09 6.14
N GLN A 32 -20.30 -4.53 5.42
CA GLN A 32 -20.32 -5.75 4.62
C GLN A 32 -19.24 -6.75 5.04
N ARG A 33 -18.71 -6.64 6.26
CA ARG A 33 -17.59 -7.46 6.75
C ARG A 33 -17.76 -8.96 6.51
N ALA A 34 -18.93 -9.53 6.81
CA ALA A 34 -19.20 -10.95 6.62
C ALA A 34 -19.17 -11.35 5.13
N GLU A 35 -19.67 -10.50 4.23
CA GLU A 35 -19.60 -10.71 2.78
C GLU A 35 -18.15 -10.70 2.31
N TRP A 36 -17.32 -9.81 2.84
CA TRP A 36 -15.91 -9.74 2.50
C TRP A 36 -15.11 -10.94 2.95
N GLU A 37 -15.33 -11.40 4.18
CA GLU A 37 -14.69 -12.61 4.70
C GLU A 37 -15.07 -13.84 3.87
N GLU A 38 -16.33 -13.95 3.45
CA GLU A 38 -16.79 -15.03 2.57
C GLU A 38 -16.20 -14.92 1.16
N MET A 39 -16.20 -13.72 0.58
CA MET A 39 -15.60 -13.48 -0.73
C MET A 39 -14.10 -13.79 -0.73
N PHE A 40 -13.39 -13.45 0.35
CA PHE A 40 -11.98 -13.77 0.49
C PHE A 40 -11.73 -15.28 0.63
N LYS A 41 -12.56 -16.00 1.38
CA LYS A 41 -12.46 -17.48 1.43
C LYS A 41 -12.62 -18.12 0.06
N GLN A 42 -13.49 -17.57 -0.79
CA GLN A 42 -13.76 -18.09 -2.12
C GLN A 42 -12.73 -17.65 -3.18
N TRP A 43 -12.25 -16.40 -3.11
CA TRP A 43 -11.52 -15.74 -4.20
C TRP A 43 -10.19 -15.12 -3.80
N GLY A 44 -9.79 -15.21 -2.53
CA GLY A 44 -8.57 -14.64 -1.98
C GLY A 44 -8.49 -13.12 -2.17
N ASP A 45 -7.31 -12.64 -2.55
CA ASP A 45 -7.00 -11.20 -2.65
C ASP A 45 -7.89 -10.42 -3.64
N ARG A 46 -8.60 -11.11 -4.54
CA ARG A 46 -9.57 -10.46 -5.44
C ARG A 46 -10.66 -9.73 -4.67
N ALA A 47 -11.00 -10.17 -3.46
CA ALA A 47 -11.97 -9.50 -2.59
C ALA A 47 -11.57 -8.05 -2.32
N TYR A 48 -10.27 -7.76 -2.12
CA TYR A 48 -9.80 -6.38 -1.91
C TYR A 48 -10.01 -5.51 -3.14
N GLY A 49 -9.83 -6.05 -4.34
CA GLY A 49 -10.11 -5.32 -5.58
C GLY A 49 -11.57 -4.92 -5.70
N VAL A 50 -12.50 -5.81 -5.31
CA VAL A 50 -13.94 -5.52 -5.28
C VAL A 50 -14.28 -4.49 -4.21
N TRP A 51 -13.69 -4.61 -3.02
CA TRP A 51 -13.84 -3.64 -1.94
C TRP A 51 -13.39 -2.24 -2.37
N ILE A 52 -12.23 -2.11 -3.03
CA ILE A 52 -11.77 -0.84 -3.61
C ILE A 52 -12.77 -0.29 -4.63
N GLN A 53 -13.30 -1.14 -5.50
CA GLN A 53 -14.32 -0.71 -6.47
C GLN A 53 -15.59 -0.16 -5.79
N ARG A 54 -15.93 -0.62 -4.57
CA ARG A 54 -17.11 -0.14 -3.84
C ARG A 54 -16.91 1.23 -3.17
N PHE A 55 -15.73 1.53 -2.63
CA PHE A 55 -15.51 2.83 -1.95
C PHE A 55 -14.93 3.93 -2.84
N MET A 56 -14.42 3.62 -4.04
CA MET A 56 -13.88 4.62 -4.96
C MET A 56 -14.92 5.61 -5.55
N PRO A 57 -16.19 5.26 -5.82
CA PRO A 57 -17.16 6.19 -6.40
C PRO A 57 -17.28 7.56 -5.68
N PRO A 58 -17.49 7.64 -4.36
CA PRO A 58 -17.57 8.94 -3.67
C PRO A 58 -16.27 9.76 -3.76
N ILE A 59 -15.10 9.11 -3.91
CA ILE A 59 -13.82 9.80 -4.11
C ILE A 59 -13.74 10.41 -5.52
N VAL A 60 -14.16 9.65 -6.53
CA VAL A 60 -14.22 10.12 -7.93
C VAL A 60 -15.17 11.31 -8.04
N GLU A 61 -16.35 11.22 -7.43
CA GLU A 61 -17.34 12.31 -7.41
C GLU A 61 -16.78 13.57 -6.74
N GLN A 62 -16.12 13.44 -5.58
CA GLN A 62 -15.52 14.57 -4.86
C GLN A 62 -14.44 15.29 -5.66
N LEU A 63 -13.65 14.55 -6.45
CA LEU A 63 -12.62 15.12 -7.32
C LEU A 63 -13.23 15.78 -8.55
N ALA A 64 -14.24 15.14 -9.17
CA ALA A 64 -14.94 15.69 -10.33
C ALA A 64 -15.64 17.03 -10.01
N LEU A 65 -16.19 17.19 -8.81
CA LEU A 65 -16.77 18.47 -8.35
C LEU A 65 -15.78 19.64 -8.32
N GLN A 66 -14.47 19.35 -8.35
CA GLN A 66 -13.39 20.33 -8.36
C GLN A 66 -12.68 20.40 -9.73
N GLY A 67 -13.22 19.75 -10.76
CA GLY A 67 -12.66 19.73 -12.12
C GLY A 67 -11.50 18.76 -12.31
N TRP A 68 -11.34 17.78 -11.41
CA TRP A 68 -10.29 16.77 -11.52
C TRP A 68 -10.87 15.40 -11.86
N MET A 69 -10.40 14.83 -12.95
CA MET A 69 -10.89 13.58 -13.50
C MET A 69 -9.91 12.45 -13.23
N ILE A 70 -10.41 11.34 -12.68
CA ILE A 70 -9.65 10.08 -12.56
C ILE A 70 -10.47 8.93 -13.13
N LYS A 71 -9.78 7.90 -13.63
CA LYS A 71 -10.43 6.65 -14.01
C LYS A 71 -10.79 5.86 -12.74
N GLY A 72 -12.06 5.92 -12.33
CA GLY A 72 -12.54 5.23 -11.13
C GLY A 72 -12.35 3.70 -11.15
N GLY A 73 -12.56 3.09 -9.97
CA GLY A 73 -12.50 1.63 -9.78
C GLY A 73 -11.11 1.12 -9.41
N PHE A 74 -10.86 -0.17 -9.64
CA PHE A 74 -9.57 -0.83 -9.39
C PHE A 74 -9.13 -1.60 -10.63
N ASN A 75 -7.93 -1.30 -11.12
CA ASN A 75 -7.28 -2.05 -12.19
C ASN A 75 -5.97 -2.63 -11.68
N ARG A 76 -5.87 -3.98 -11.67
CA ARG A 76 -4.66 -4.66 -11.20
C ARG A 76 -3.42 -4.30 -12.02
N ARG A 77 -3.57 -3.96 -13.31
CA ARG A 77 -2.45 -3.53 -14.17
C ARG A 77 -1.89 -2.17 -13.78
N ASP A 78 -2.73 -1.38 -13.10
CA ASP A 78 -2.41 -0.06 -12.57
C ASP A 78 -2.12 -0.15 -11.06
N SER A 79 -1.48 -1.24 -10.64
CA SER A 79 -1.07 -1.44 -9.25
C SER A 79 0.19 -2.32 -9.15
N ILE A 80 0.95 -2.13 -8.08
CA ILE A 80 2.03 -3.02 -7.66
C ILE A 80 1.81 -3.48 -6.22
N GLU A 81 2.21 -4.71 -5.94
CA GLU A 81 2.28 -5.23 -4.59
C GLU A 81 3.75 -5.26 -4.16
N ASN A 82 4.01 -4.72 -2.98
CA ASN A 82 5.33 -4.47 -2.46
C ASN A 82 5.58 -5.32 -1.19
N TRP A 83 6.62 -4.94 -0.45
CA TRP A 83 7.18 -5.64 0.70
C TRP A 83 6.23 -5.74 1.91
N GLY A 84 6.63 -6.54 2.90
CA GLY A 84 5.92 -6.74 4.17
C GLY A 84 5.63 -8.21 4.44
N PRO A 85 5.13 -8.62 5.62
CA PRO A 85 4.74 -9.99 5.98
C PRO A 85 3.34 -10.38 5.46
N PRO A 86 2.96 -11.67 5.43
CA PRO A 86 1.68 -12.09 4.82
C PRO A 86 0.45 -11.46 5.47
N GLU A 87 0.57 -11.02 6.72
CA GLU A 87 -0.47 -10.29 7.45
C GLU A 87 -0.61 -8.82 7.03
N GLU A 88 0.43 -8.24 6.43
CA GLU A 88 0.54 -6.81 6.15
C GLU A 88 1.35 -6.60 4.86
N ARG A 89 0.76 -7.04 3.74
CA ARG A 89 1.26 -6.75 2.40
C ARG A 89 0.78 -5.39 1.94
N GLU A 90 1.70 -4.60 1.43
CA GLU A 90 1.39 -3.31 0.86
C GLU A 90 1.04 -3.44 -0.63
N ARG A 91 0.01 -2.71 -1.06
CA ARG A 91 -0.32 -2.50 -2.47
C ARG A 91 -0.49 -1.01 -2.74
N CYS A 92 0.14 -0.56 -3.82
CA CYS A 92 -0.03 0.78 -4.36
C CYS A 92 -0.79 0.67 -5.69
N ALA A 93 -2.00 1.22 -5.75
CA ALA A 93 -2.76 1.40 -6.99
C ALA A 93 -2.68 2.87 -7.42
N TRP A 94 -2.54 3.13 -8.71
CA TRP A 94 -2.38 4.50 -9.20
C TRP A 94 -3.51 4.95 -10.13
N TYR A 95 -3.78 6.24 -10.07
CA TYR A 95 -4.81 6.93 -10.84
C TYR A 95 -4.20 8.20 -11.41
N VAL A 96 -3.98 8.23 -12.73
CA VAL A 96 -3.58 9.47 -13.42
C VAL A 96 -4.73 10.45 -13.34
N ILE A 97 -4.45 11.65 -12.85
CA ILE A 97 -5.41 12.74 -12.73
C ILE A 97 -5.29 13.60 -13.98
N ALA A 98 -6.43 13.94 -14.57
CA ALA A 98 -6.54 14.90 -15.66
C ALA A 98 -7.38 16.12 -15.25
N SER A 99 -7.14 17.26 -15.87
CA SER A 99 -8.06 18.40 -15.84
C SER A 99 -9.35 18.10 -16.62
N GLU A 100 -10.33 19.01 -16.56
CA GLU A 100 -11.55 18.92 -17.39
C GLU A 100 -11.23 18.91 -18.89
N GLU A 101 -10.16 19.59 -19.30
CA GLU A 101 -9.65 19.63 -20.66
C GLU A 101 -8.89 18.36 -21.07
N GLY A 102 -8.68 17.43 -20.12
CA GLY A 102 -7.97 16.18 -20.35
C GLY A 102 -6.45 16.27 -20.21
N GLU A 103 -5.91 17.39 -19.71
CA GLU A 103 -4.48 17.55 -19.48
C GLU A 103 -4.04 16.76 -18.25
N PRO A 104 -3.00 15.89 -18.35
CA PRO A 104 -2.51 15.13 -17.20
C PRO A 104 -1.82 16.06 -16.20
N LEU A 105 -2.26 16.03 -14.95
CA LEU A 105 -1.76 16.90 -13.87
C LEU A 105 -0.73 16.21 -12.97
N GLY A 106 -0.88 14.89 -12.80
CA GLY A 106 -0.07 14.07 -11.90
C GLY A 106 -0.78 12.76 -11.60
N THR A 107 -0.28 12.03 -10.62
CA THR A 107 -0.82 10.71 -10.26
C THR A 107 -1.17 10.63 -8.78
N LEU A 108 -2.38 10.15 -8.50
CA LEU A 108 -2.85 9.80 -7.18
C LEU A 108 -2.53 8.33 -6.90
N ILE A 109 -1.88 8.04 -5.78
CA ILE A 109 -1.54 6.67 -5.36
C ILE A 109 -2.41 6.28 -4.18
N LEU A 110 -3.31 5.31 -4.36
CA LEU A 110 -3.98 4.63 -3.27
C LEU A 110 -3.02 3.58 -2.69
N GLN A 111 -2.53 3.83 -1.48
CA GLN A 111 -1.75 2.87 -0.71
C GLN A 111 -2.66 2.14 0.26
N ILE A 112 -2.65 0.82 0.18
CA ILE A 112 -3.38 -0.07 1.09
C ILE A 112 -2.44 -1.10 1.69
N TYR A 113 -2.68 -1.46 2.94
CA TYR A 113 -2.06 -2.61 3.57
C TYR A 113 -3.15 -3.64 3.82
N HIS A 114 -2.87 -4.90 3.48
CA HIS A 114 -3.86 -5.97 3.52
C HIS A 114 -3.21 -7.29 3.91
N SER A 115 -4.02 -8.18 4.48
CA SER A 115 -3.62 -9.54 4.82
C SER A 115 -3.91 -10.50 3.67
N HIS A 116 -2.93 -11.33 3.32
CA HIS A 116 -3.09 -12.49 2.45
C HIS A 116 -3.64 -13.72 3.20
N ARG A 117 -3.83 -13.62 4.52
CA ARG A 117 -4.32 -14.73 5.36
C ARG A 117 -5.82 -14.65 5.63
N SER A 118 -6.40 -13.45 5.57
CA SER A 118 -7.80 -13.17 5.87
C SER A 118 -8.18 -11.83 5.28
N PHE A 119 -9.48 -11.55 5.12
CA PHE A 119 -9.94 -10.22 4.72
C PHE A 119 -9.78 -9.21 5.86
N ARG A 120 -8.58 -8.63 5.98
CA ARG A 120 -8.21 -7.71 7.05
C ARG A 120 -7.32 -6.59 6.53
N LEU A 121 -7.59 -5.38 7.02
CA LEU A 121 -6.76 -4.21 6.81
C LEU A 121 -5.96 -3.93 8.09
N PRO A 122 -4.62 -3.99 8.06
CA PRO A 122 -3.79 -3.62 9.22
C PRO A 122 -3.72 -2.11 9.46
N ARG A 123 -3.92 -1.32 8.40
CA ARG A 123 -3.85 0.14 8.41
C ARG A 123 -5.01 0.72 7.61
N ALA A 124 -5.38 1.95 7.94
CA ALA A 124 -6.29 2.72 7.08
C ALA A 124 -5.62 2.96 5.71
N PRO A 125 -6.38 2.85 4.60
CA PRO A 125 -5.89 3.24 3.29
C PRO A 125 -5.62 4.74 3.25
N ARG A 126 -4.66 5.16 2.42
CA ARG A 126 -4.33 6.59 2.24
C ARG A 126 -3.94 6.92 0.81
N PHE A 127 -4.02 8.20 0.48
CA PHE A 127 -3.55 8.73 -0.79
C PHE A 127 -2.20 9.42 -0.68
N LEU A 128 -1.34 9.14 -1.66
CA LEU A 128 -0.09 9.85 -1.92
C LEU A 128 -0.16 10.53 -3.30
N ALA A 129 0.69 11.53 -3.53
CA ALA A 129 0.82 12.18 -4.84
C ALA A 129 2.18 11.87 -5.45
N LEU A 130 2.19 11.71 -6.77
CA LEU A 130 3.37 11.79 -7.62
C LEU A 130 3.14 12.85 -8.70
N ASP A 131 4.19 13.57 -9.08
CA ASP A 131 4.13 14.57 -10.14
C ASP A 131 4.28 13.95 -11.55
N VAL A 132 4.57 12.65 -11.63
CA VAL A 132 4.71 11.88 -12.89
C VAL A 132 3.40 11.23 -13.31
N THR A 133 3.21 11.03 -14.61
CA THR A 133 1.98 10.46 -15.18
C THR A 133 2.22 9.24 -16.06
N GLU A 134 3.46 9.05 -16.52
CA GLU A 134 3.83 7.89 -17.33
C GLU A 134 4.02 6.65 -16.46
N ARG A 135 3.53 5.51 -16.95
CA ARG A 135 3.48 4.26 -16.18
C ARG A 135 4.85 3.82 -15.68
N GLU A 136 5.86 3.88 -16.53
CA GLU A 136 7.22 3.46 -16.20
C GLU A 136 7.85 4.38 -15.15
N GLU A 137 7.56 5.67 -15.19
CA GLU A 137 8.01 6.65 -14.20
C GLU A 137 7.30 6.45 -12.85
N ILE A 138 6.00 6.16 -12.87
CA ILE A 138 5.23 5.82 -11.66
C ILE A 138 5.82 4.57 -10.99
N ILE A 139 6.10 3.52 -11.76
CA ILE A 139 6.68 2.28 -11.23
C ILE A 139 8.08 2.55 -10.66
N ALA A 140 8.91 3.34 -11.35
CA ALA A 140 10.23 3.71 -10.87
C ALA A 140 10.16 4.51 -9.56
N ALA A 141 9.23 5.48 -9.47
CA ALA A 141 9.02 6.27 -8.26
C ALA A 141 8.57 5.39 -7.07
N LEU A 142 7.68 4.42 -7.30
CA LEU A 142 7.20 3.51 -6.26
C LEU A 142 8.22 2.42 -5.87
N ALA A 143 9.22 2.15 -6.71
CA ALA A 143 10.34 1.26 -6.35
C ALA A 143 11.26 1.89 -5.29
N ASN A 144 11.14 3.19 -5.04
CA ASN A 144 11.79 3.84 -3.90
C ASN A 144 10.86 3.77 -2.68
N ALA A 145 11.28 3.07 -1.62
CA ALA A 145 10.48 2.96 -0.40
C ALA A 145 10.19 4.32 0.26
N ALA A 146 11.09 5.31 0.12
CA ALA A 146 10.90 6.65 0.69
C ALA A 146 9.75 7.43 0.02
N THR A 147 9.33 7.03 -1.18
CA THR A 147 8.13 7.58 -1.83
C THR A 147 6.85 7.13 -1.14
N ARG A 148 6.87 5.92 -0.56
CA ARG A 148 5.68 5.20 -0.06
C ARG A 148 5.57 5.23 1.46
N GLU A 149 6.70 5.10 2.13
CA GLU A 149 6.82 5.31 3.55
C GLU A 149 7.12 6.79 3.77
N ARG A 150 6.24 7.46 4.51
CA ARG A 150 6.31 8.90 4.76
C ARG A 150 6.19 9.16 6.25
N TRP A 151 7.32 9.51 6.88
CA TRP A 151 7.39 9.81 8.31
C TRP A 151 6.55 11.02 8.71
N ASP A 152 6.27 11.91 7.76
CA ASP A 152 5.53 13.15 7.94
C ASP A 152 4.01 12.98 7.81
N MET A 153 3.53 11.75 7.53
CA MET A 153 2.12 11.43 7.44
C MET A 153 1.67 10.57 8.63
N PRO A 154 0.56 10.93 9.30
CA PRO A 154 0.03 10.12 10.39
C PRO A 154 -0.42 8.74 9.87
N GLU A 155 -0.07 7.69 10.61
CA GLU A 155 -0.49 6.32 10.33
C GLU A 155 -1.58 5.90 11.32
N GLU A 156 -2.78 5.60 10.82
CA GLU A 156 -3.85 4.99 11.63
C GLU A 156 -3.79 3.46 11.47
N ARG A 157 -3.50 2.76 12.58
CA ARG A 157 -3.50 1.30 12.63
C ARG A 157 -4.79 0.78 13.22
N LEU A 158 -5.34 -0.26 12.60
CA LEU A 158 -6.55 -0.91 13.07
C LEU A 158 -6.19 -2.00 14.09
N SER A 159 -6.95 -2.07 15.19
CA SER A 159 -6.62 -2.91 16.34
C SER A 159 -6.34 -4.37 15.96
N GLU A 160 -5.30 -4.94 16.55
CA GLU A 160 -4.99 -6.37 16.45
C GLU A 160 -5.90 -7.16 17.39
N THR A 161 -6.76 -8.02 16.83
CA THR A 161 -7.28 -9.15 17.60
C THR A 161 -6.21 -10.25 17.54
N GLU A 162 -5.79 -10.69 18.72
CA GLU A 162 -4.58 -11.44 19.04
C GLU A 162 -4.32 -12.64 18.10
N LEU A 163 -3.24 -12.59 17.32
CA LEU A 163 -2.62 -13.77 16.71
C LEU A 163 -1.57 -14.33 17.68
N ALA A 164 -2.03 -14.82 18.83
CA ALA A 164 -1.19 -15.51 19.81
C ALA A 164 -1.77 -16.90 20.11
N GLY A 165 -1.50 -17.85 19.23
CA GLY A 165 -1.74 -19.27 19.51
C GLY A 165 -0.61 -19.84 20.37
N GLN A 166 -0.81 -19.90 21.69
CA GLN A 166 0.05 -20.68 22.59
C GLN A 166 -0.39 -22.15 22.56
N GLY A 167 0.41 -23.00 21.95
CA GLY A 167 0.33 -24.45 22.13
C GLY A 167 1.72 -25.05 22.17
N LYS A 168 1.97 -25.88 23.19
CA LYS A 168 3.20 -26.68 23.31
C LYS A 168 3.01 -27.95 22.50
N ASP A 169 3.59 -27.99 21.30
CA ASP A 169 4.17 -29.19 20.68
C ASP A 169 4.96 -28.78 19.42
N VAL A 170 5.97 -29.60 19.08
CA VAL A 170 7.03 -29.41 18.05
C VAL A 170 6.91 -28.13 17.20
N PRO A 171 7.89 -27.19 17.24
CA PRO A 171 7.81 -25.95 16.49
C PRO A 171 7.81 -26.24 14.98
N ARG A 172 6.61 -26.32 14.40
CA ARG A 172 6.43 -26.22 12.96
C ARG A 172 6.82 -24.81 12.58
N TRP A 173 7.69 -24.65 11.58
CA TRP A 173 8.13 -23.34 11.12
C TRP A 173 7.30 -22.91 9.92
N GLU A 174 6.88 -21.65 9.92
CA GLU A 174 6.43 -20.96 8.73
C GLU A 174 7.60 -20.19 8.12
N TYR A 175 7.63 -20.11 6.79
CA TYR A 175 8.64 -19.38 6.03
C TYR A 175 7.97 -18.41 5.08
N ALA A 176 8.60 -17.25 4.89
CA ALA A 176 8.16 -16.24 3.95
C ALA A 176 9.36 -15.57 3.28
N THR A 177 9.11 -14.93 2.15
CA THR A 177 10.14 -14.19 1.42
C THR A 177 9.68 -12.78 1.11
N ASP A 178 10.65 -11.88 1.02
CA ASP A 178 10.49 -10.52 0.53
C ASP A 178 11.47 -10.29 -0.63
N VAL A 179 10.97 -9.81 -1.76
CA VAL A 179 11.78 -9.51 -2.95
C VAL A 179 11.92 -8.00 -3.22
N ALA A 180 11.30 -7.18 -2.37
CA ALA A 180 11.25 -5.73 -2.47
C ALA A 180 11.96 -5.03 -1.28
N ILE A 181 12.62 -5.79 -0.39
CA ILE A 181 13.42 -5.22 0.70
C ILE A 181 14.56 -4.31 0.20
N SER A 182 15.07 -4.55 -1.02
CA SER A 182 16.07 -3.69 -1.66
C SER A 182 15.55 -2.29 -1.99
N ASP A 183 14.23 -2.08 -2.08
CA ASP A 183 13.63 -0.77 -2.29
C ASP A 183 13.93 0.18 -1.13
N CYS A 184 14.22 -0.38 0.05
CA CYS A 184 14.64 0.37 1.25
C CYS A 184 16.13 0.75 1.22
N LEU A 185 16.90 0.21 0.29
CA LEU A 185 18.35 0.44 0.17
C LEU A 185 18.68 1.45 -0.93
N GLN A 186 17.68 2.11 -1.52
CA GLN A 186 17.93 3.14 -2.52
C GLN A 186 18.59 4.37 -1.89
N LEU A 187 19.51 4.98 -2.65
CA LEU A 187 20.20 6.21 -2.24
C LEU A 187 19.22 7.38 -2.33
N GLY A 188 19.21 8.22 -1.29
CA GLY A 188 18.54 9.52 -1.33
C GLY A 188 19.29 10.53 -2.21
N ASP A 189 18.74 11.74 -2.34
CA ASP A 189 19.35 12.83 -3.12
C ASP A 189 20.72 13.26 -2.58
N ASP A 190 21.00 12.99 -1.30
CA ASP A 190 22.28 13.22 -0.63
C ASP A 190 23.30 12.09 -0.87
N GLY A 191 22.93 11.06 -1.65
CA GLY A 191 23.75 9.89 -1.92
C GLY A 191 23.89 8.95 -0.73
N GLN A 192 23.09 9.10 0.33
CA GLN A 192 23.09 8.21 1.49
C GLN A 192 21.92 7.22 1.43
N VAL A 193 22.15 6.01 1.92
CA VAL A 193 21.06 5.06 2.18
C VAL A 193 20.38 5.50 3.46
N SER A 194 19.11 5.80 3.36
CA SER A 194 18.29 6.13 4.50
C SER A 194 18.02 4.87 5.35
N SER A 195 18.64 4.74 6.52
CA SER A 195 18.46 3.54 7.36
C SER A 195 17.03 3.34 7.85
N TRP A 196 16.25 4.42 7.97
CA TRP A 196 14.92 4.34 8.58
C TRP A 196 13.91 3.54 7.75
N THR A 197 14.00 3.55 6.42
CA THR A 197 13.07 2.78 5.56
C THR A 197 13.31 1.29 5.73
N LEU A 198 14.58 0.88 5.88
CA LEU A 198 14.94 -0.49 6.19
C LEU A 198 14.52 -0.89 7.60
N ASP A 199 14.74 -0.03 8.60
CA ASP A 199 14.33 -0.26 9.98
C ASP A 199 12.81 -0.42 10.08
N ALA A 200 12.07 0.48 9.42
CA ALA A 200 10.63 0.37 9.27
C ALA A 200 10.29 -0.99 8.67
N ALA A 201 10.85 -1.32 7.50
CA ALA A 201 10.55 -2.56 6.81
C ALA A 201 10.77 -3.81 7.66
N LEU A 202 11.91 -3.91 8.36
CA LEU A 202 12.18 -5.02 9.27
C LEU A 202 11.24 -5.02 10.48
N ALA A 203 10.85 -3.85 11.00
CA ALA A 203 9.88 -3.75 12.08
C ALA A 203 8.47 -4.25 11.67
N HIS A 204 8.06 -4.08 10.41
CA HIS A 204 6.82 -4.70 9.91
C HIS A 204 6.85 -6.22 10.04
N TRP A 205 7.95 -6.86 9.63
CA TRP A 205 8.13 -8.30 9.76
C TRP A 205 8.17 -8.74 11.23
N GLY A 206 8.99 -8.08 12.05
CA GLY A 206 9.15 -8.41 13.48
C GLY A 206 7.85 -8.30 14.29
N ARG A 207 6.94 -7.38 13.93
CA ARG A 207 5.63 -7.22 14.59
C ARG A 207 4.78 -8.49 14.58
N TYR A 208 4.90 -9.30 13.54
CA TYR A 208 4.17 -10.56 13.39
C TYR A 208 5.02 -11.79 13.76
N GLY A 209 6.09 -11.57 14.52
CA GLY A 209 6.99 -12.61 15.02
C GLY A 209 7.92 -13.20 13.96
N TRP A 210 8.06 -12.56 12.79
CA TRP A 210 8.98 -13.01 11.75
C TRP A 210 10.41 -12.61 12.07
N GLU A 211 11.31 -13.57 11.97
CA GLU A 211 12.75 -13.41 12.13
C GLU A 211 13.42 -13.44 10.75
N LEU A 212 14.29 -12.47 10.48
CA LEU A 212 15.14 -12.48 9.29
C LEU A 212 16.17 -13.61 9.41
N VAL A 213 16.21 -14.50 8.42
CA VAL A 213 17.11 -15.66 8.38
C VAL A 213 18.32 -15.36 7.50
N SER A 214 18.09 -14.85 6.30
CA SER A 214 19.14 -14.59 5.32
C SER A 214 18.68 -13.59 4.27
N VAL A 215 19.63 -12.88 3.68
CA VAL A 215 19.42 -11.98 2.55
C VAL A 215 20.36 -12.41 1.43
N LEU A 216 19.81 -12.72 0.26
CA LEU A 216 20.58 -13.22 -0.87
C LEU A 216 20.33 -12.38 -2.13
N PRO A 217 21.36 -12.03 -2.91
CA PRO A 217 21.15 -11.44 -4.22
C PRO A 217 20.58 -12.49 -5.20
N SER A 218 19.64 -12.08 -6.04
CA SER A 218 19.03 -12.89 -7.09
C SER A 218 18.82 -12.04 -8.34
N GLY A 219 19.81 -12.02 -9.23
CA GLY A 219 19.81 -11.15 -10.41
C GLY A 219 19.88 -9.67 -10.03
N THR A 220 18.93 -8.87 -10.50
CA THR A 220 18.81 -7.44 -10.15
C THR A 220 18.07 -7.19 -8.84
N ARG A 221 17.63 -8.24 -8.14
CA ARG A 221 16.82 -8.14 -6.92
C ARG A 221 17.54 -8.74 -5.73
N THR A 222 17.09 -8.34 -4.54
CA THR A 222 17.49 -8.95 -3.27
C THR A 222 16.31 -9.72 -2.70
N VAL A 223 16.55 -10.95 -2.26
CA VAL A 223 15.55 -11.79 -1.60
C VAL A 223 15.90 -11.93 -0.13
N ALA A 224 15.04 -11.43 0.75
CA ALA A 224 15.10 -11.69 2.17
C ALA A 224 14.22 -12.89 2.53
N PHE A 225 14.73 -13.76 3.37
CA PHE A 225 14.05 -14.96 3.86
C PHE A 225 13.74 -14.78 5.33
N PHE A 226 12.49 -15.04 5.70
CA PHE A 226 11.99 -14.92 7.05
C PHE A 226 11.43 -16.25 7.54
N LYS A 227 11.47 -16.47 8.84
CA LYS A 227 10.82 -17.61 9.49
C LYS A 227 10.10 -17.17 10.76
N ARG A 228 9.12 -17.94 11.20
CA ARG A 228 8.57 -17.84 12.56
C ARG A 228 8.02 -19.17 13.05
N PRO A 229 7.82 -19.35 14.36
CA PRO A 229 7.02 -20.46 14.87
C PRO A 229 5.60 -20.40 14.30
N ALA A 230 5.10 -21.51 13.78
CA ALA A 230 3.71 -21.62 13.36
C ALA A 230 2.80 -21.46 14.60
N PRO A 231 1.65 -20.76 14.47
CA PRO A 231 0.64 -20.79 15.51
C PRO A 231 0.19 -22.24 15.73
N ALA A 232 0.00 -22.62 17.00
CA ALA A 232 -0.53 -23.93 17.38
C ALA A 232 -1.98 -24.14 16.91
#